data_AF-A0A354BF11-F1
#
_entry.id   AF-A0A354BF11-F1
#
_cell.length_a   1.000
_cell.length_b   1.000
_cell.length_c   1.000
_cell.angle_alpha   90.00
_cell.angle_beta   90.00
_cell.angle_gamma   90.00
#
_symmetry.space_group_name_H-M   'P 1'
#
loop_
_entity.id
_entity.type
_entity.pdbx_description
1 polymer ?
#
loop_
_entity_poly.entity_id
_entity_poly.type
_entity_poly.pdbx_seq_one_letter_code
_entity_poly.pdbx_strand_id
1 'polypeptide(L)'
;EFSYELLQEAGDATESELKNALHLLIASGLIFQEGEISNAKFFFKHALIQDAAYNTLPKKSRRVLHTRIAKTLESKFVDRVKTEPELLAHHFEQAGLVERAVAYWHLAAQRDVARSANIEALSHFDRALYMLKDLPGGAERDHLELDLLIARGAPLQSLKGYASDDIEHNYSRARTLSQENPSSEQYFLSLWGVWVFHLVRGPLAKACDLAAGLLSWATHQGNPDLLIRAHESVGSTYLFLGRFQEAKTHLLSAKSLYDPERHHAQVLPYTQDPGITARIMLARVFWLLGELDQVEVLVAEAMAMARELEHPFTMAFTLATASWIYSTLRNVQRTLLLTEEAIELSTKYSFEVPLAWATSFQGWALAEQGRENGIERLVEGLSAAQRAKASLNHTYTLALLAENHLRNRQLTDGLLAIQQAQDLATTQGELCWQAELFRLKGELLLAQSDQSIGAAEQCFSEALTIAQNQHAKMLELRAAVSMAKLLRKQGKSDTARGILASVHCKISGQGPNPDLIEAQHVLEQLNVAS
;
A
#
# COMPACT_ATOMS: atom_id res chain seq x y z
N GLU A 1 -29.10 -23.02 9.49
CA GLU A 1 -30.19 -22.30 10.18
C GLU A 1 -31.23 -21.84 9.16
N PHE A 2 -32.52 -21.97 9.46
CA PHE A 2 -33.61 -21.43 8.64
C PHE A 2 -34.80 -21.02 9.53
N SER A 3 -35.47 -19.90 9.20
CA SER A 3 -36.62 -19.40 9.96
C SER A 3 -37.93 -20.05 9.52
N TYR A 4 -38.91 -20.11 10.42
CA TYR A 4 -40.27 -20.54 10.08
C TYR A 4 -40.84 -19.73 8.91
N GLU A 5 -40.68 -18.40 8.96
CA GLU A 5 -41.16 -17.47 7.94
C GLU A 5 -40.56 -17.78 6.55
N LEU A 6 -39.25 -18.03 6.46
CA LEU A 6 -38.61 -18.37 5.19
C LEU A 6 -39.12 -19.71 4.64
N LEU A 7 -39.35 -20.70 5.51
CA LEU A 7 -39.93 -21.98 5.10
C LEU A 7 -41.37 -21.83 4.62
N GLN A 8 -42.18 -21.01 5.28
CA GLN A 8 -43.55 -20.73 4.89
C GLN A 8 -43.61 -20.05 3.52
N GLU A 9 -42.69 -19.13 3.26
CA GLU A 9 -42.67 -18.33 2.03
C GLU A 9 -41.98 -19.01 0.85
N ALA A 10 -41.02 -19.89 1.10
CA ALA A 10 -40.32 -20.66 0.06
C ALA A 10 -40.89 -22.07 -0.13
N GLY A 11 -41.64 -22.60 0.84
CA GLY A 11 -42.24 -23.92 0.82
C GLY A 11 -43.46 -24.01 -0.11
N ASP A 12 -43.71 -25.21 -0.64
CA ASP A 12 -44.95 -25.55 -1.35
C ASP A 12 -45.90 -26.31 -0.41
N ALA A 13 -46.17 -25.73 0.76
CA ALA A 13 -46.96 -26.36 1.80
C ALA A 13 -47.89 -25.34 2.44
N THR A 14 -49.10 -25.77 2.77
CA THR A 14 -49.99 -24.98 3.63
C THR A 14 -49.37 -24.82 5.02
N GLU A 15 -49.79 -23.81 5.76
CA GLU A 15 -49.29 -23.57 7.12
C GLU A 15 -49.46 -24.80 8.03
N SER A 16 -50.58 -25.53 7.88
CA SER A 16 -50.84 -26.76 8.66
C SER A 16 -49.90 -27.90 8.28
N GLU A 17 -49.64 -28.11 6.98
CA GLU A 17 -48.72 -29.14 6.50
C GLU A 17 -47.29 -28.85 6.97
N LEU A 18 -46.86 -27.58 6.88
CA LEU A 18 -45.53 -27.17 7.32
C LEU A 18 -45.34 -27.40 8.83
N LYS A 19 -46.30 -26.99 9.66
CA LYS A 19 -46.25 -27.23 11.11
C LYS A 19 -46.18 -28.72 11.43
N ASN A 20 -47.02 -29.54 10.79
CA ASN A 20 -47.02 -30.98 10.99
C ASN A 20 -45.69 -31.62 10.59
N ALA A 21 -45.10 -31.21 9.46
CA ALA A 21 -43.79 -31.69 9.01
C ALA A 21 -42.68 -31.31 9.98
N LEU A 22 -42.65 -30.06 10.45
CA LEU A 22 -41.66 -29.60 11.44
C LEU A 22 -41.79 -30.37 12.76
N HIS A 23 -43.01 -30.60 13.25
CA HIS A 23 -43.24 -31.42 14.44
C HIS A 23 -42.68 -32.84 14.29
N LEU A 24 -42.89 -33.49 13.13
CA LEU A 24 -42.34 -34.83 12.86
C LEU A 24 -40.80 -34.83 12.79
N LEU A 25 -40.20 -33.83 12.16
CA LEU A 25 -38.74 -33.70 12.05
C LEU A 25 -38.07 -33.43 13.40
N ILE A 26 -38.73 -32.67 14.28
CA ILE A 26 -38.29 -32.43 15.66
C ILE A 26 -38.44 -33.71 16.50
N ALA A 27 -39.60 -34.36 16.44
CA ALA A 27 -39.87 -35.58 17.21
C ALA A 27 -38.93 -36.75 16.82
N SER A 28 -38.53 -36.82 15.56
CA SER A 28 -37.52 -37.79 15.06
C SER A 28 -36.08 -37.39 15.38
N GLY A 29 -35.86 -36.20 15.94
CA GLY A 29 -34.53 -35.70 16.31
C GLY A 29 -33.64 -35.34 15.11
N LEU A 30 -34.22 -35.15 13.93
CA LEU A 30 -33.48 -34.77 12.72
C LEU A 30 -33.16 -33.26 12.71
N ILE A 31 -34.09 -32.46 13.22
CA ILE A 31 -33.90 -31.02 13.43
C ILE A 31 -34.22 -30.64 14.89
N PHE A 32 -33.74 -29.49 15.33
CA PHE A 32 -34.16 -28.86 16.57
C PHE A 32 -34.68 -27.45 16.32
N GLN A 33 -35.53 -26.98 17.23
CA GLN A 33 -36.14 -25.66 17.22
C GLN A 33 -35.55 -24.81 18.35
N GLU A 34 -35.25 -23.56 18.04
CA GLU A 34 -34.88 -22.52 18.99
C GLU A 34 -35.89 -21.37 18.90
N GLY A 35 -36.46 -20.96 20.04
CA GLY A 35 -37.48 -19.91 20.12
C GLY A 35 -38.94 -20.37 19.89
N GLU A 36 -39.89 -19.46 20.13
CA GLU A 36 -41.32 -19.68 19.87
C GLU A 36 -41.66 -19.57 18.38
N ILE A 37 -42.71 -20.28 17.92
CA ILE A 37 -42.99 -20.56 16.49
C ILE A 37 -43.03 -19.31 15.59
N SER A 38 -43.51 -18.16 16.10
CA SER A 38 -43.56 -16.91 15.33
C SER A 38 -42.17 -16.37 14.95
N ASN A 39 -41.12 -16.68 15.72
CA ASN A 39 -39.73 -16.31 15.48
C ASN A 39 -38.79 -17.53 15.50
N ALA A 40 -39.34 -18.74 15.30
CA ALA A 40 -38.58 -19.97 15.48
C ALA A 40 -37.49 -20.13 14.43
N LYS A 41 -36.30 -20.47 14.90
CA LYS A 41 -35.16 -20.89 14.08
C LYS A 41 -35.02 -22.40 14.17
N PHE A 42 -34.78 -23.01 13.02
CA PHE A 42 -34.60 -24.46 12.92
C PHE A 42 -33.20 -24.79 12.41
N PHE A 43 -32.69 -25.91 12.90
CA PHE A 43 -31.35 -26.38 12.62
C PHE A 43 -31.35 -27.90 12.45
N PHE A 44 -30.58 -28.40 11.50
CA PHE A 44 -30.28 -29.83 11.45
C PHE A 44 -29.42 -30.22 12.63
N LYS A 45 -29.72 -31.37 13.25
CA LYS A 45 -28.93 -31.88 14.37
C LYS A 45 -27.48 -32.19 13.97
N HIS A 46 -27.28 -32.65 12.73
CA HIS A 46 -25.96 -32.96 12.17
C HIS A 46 -25.89 -32.55 10.69
N ALA A 47 -24.76 -31.99 10.26
CA ALA A 47 -24.51 -31.62 8.87
C ALA A 47 -24.68 -32.82 7.90
N LEU A 48 -24.27 -34.03 8.32
CA LEU A 48 -24.44 -35.24 7.51
C LEU A 48 -25.90 -35.60 7.23
N ILE A 49 -26.82 -35.27 8.15
CA ILE A 49 -28.27 -35.49 7.93
C ILE A 49 -28.77 -34.52 6.85
N GLN A 50 -28.35 -33.26 6.92
CA GLN A 50 -28.65 -32.27 5.89
C GLN A 50 -28.13 -32.72 4.52
N ASP A 51 -26.89 -33.18 4.45
CA ASP A 51 -26.26 -33.63 3.21
C ASP A 51 -26.96 -34.87 2.64
N ALA A 52 -27.29 -35.85 3.49
CA ALA A 52 -28.02 -37.04 3.07
C ALA A 52 -29.38 -36.66 2.50
N ALA A 53 -30.17 -35.84 3.23
CA ALA A 53 -31.47 -35.38 2.78
C ALA A 53 -31.36 -34.57 1.47
N TYR A 54 -30.42 -33.63 1.39
CA TYR A 54 -30.19 -32.81 0.21
C TYR A 54 -29.81 -33.64 -1.02
N ASN A 55 -29.02 -34.70 -0.84
CA ASN A 55 -28.59 -35.57 -1.93
C ASN A 55 -29.65 -36.59 -2.40
N THR A 56 -30.74 -36.78 -1.65
CA THR A 56 -31.90 -37.55 -2.15
C THR A 56 -32.68 -36.81 -3.23
N LEU A 57 -32.56 -35.48 -3.31
CA LEU A 57 -33.29 -34.67 -4.28
C LEU A 57 -32.61 -34.70 -5.66
N PRO A 58 -33.36 -34.98 -6.76
CA PRO A 58 -32.82 -34.88 -8.11
C PRO A 58 -32.31 -33.47 -8.43
N LYS A 59 -31.26 -33.35 -9.24
CA LYS A 59 -30.63 -32.07 -9.62
C LYS A 59 -31.63 -31.01 -10.12
N LYS A 60 -32.63 -31.42 -10.91
CA LYS A 60 -33.68 -30.51 -11.43
C LYS A 60 -34.54 -29.97 -10.30
N SER A 61 -34.96 -30.81 -9.35
CA SER A 61 -35.75 -30.40 -8.18
C SER A 61 -34.96 -29.46 -7.28
N ARG A 62 -33.67 -29.73 -7.06
CA ARG A 62 -32.79 -28.83 -6.30
C ARG A 62 -32.73 -27.44 -6.93
N ARG A 63 -32.52 -27.36 -8.25
CA ARG A 63 -32.50 -26.07 -8.98
C ARG A 63 -33.79 -25.27 -8.82
N VAL A 64 -34.95 -25.93 -8.89
CA VAL A 64 -36.26 -25.29 -8.68
C VAL A 64 -36.38 -24.73 -7.27
N LEU A 65 -36.02 -25.53 -6.25
CA LEU A 65 -36.05 -25.09 -4.85
C LEU A 65 -35.10 -23.93 -4.59
N HIS A 66 -33.86 -24.01 -5.07
CA HIS A 66 -32.88 -22.93 -4.94
C HIS A 66 -33.35 -21.64 -5.65
N THR A 67 -33.97 -21.75 -6.83
CA THR A 67 -34.54 -20.59 -7.54
C THR A 67 -35.64 -19.94 -6.71
N ARG A 68 -36.52 -20.74 -6.11
CA ARG A 68 -37.62 -20.25 -5.29
C ARG A 68 -37.11 -19.56 -4.03
N ILE A 69 -36.21 -20.22 -3.28
CA ILE A 69 -35.59 -19.65 -2.08
C ILE A 69 -34.89 -18.34 -2.41
N ALA A 70 -34.11 -18.29 -3.50
CA ALA A 70 -33.42 -17.07 -3.91
C ALA A 70 -34.38 -15.90 -4.17
N LYS A 71 -35.46 -16.15 -4.93
CA LYS A 71 -36.49 -15.13 -5.21
C LYS A 71 -37.23 -14.68 -3.96
N THR A 72 -37.52 -15.60 -3.04
CA THR A 72 -38.15 -15.28 -1.75
C THR A 72 -37.24 -14.41 -0.90
N LEU A 73 -35.95 -14.78 -0.76
CA LEU A 73 -34.96 -13.99 -0.03
C LEU A 73 -34.85 -12.57 -0.60
N GLU A 74 -34.72 -12.45 -1.92
CA GLU A 74 -34.60 -11.18 -2.61
C GLU A 74 -35.82 -10.25 -2.42
N SER A 75 -37.04 -10.81 -2.44
CA SER A 75 -38.26 -10.00 -2.40
C SER A 75 -38.77 -9.71 -0.99
N LYS A 76 -38.60 -10.64 -0.04
CA LYS A 76 -39.21 -10.57 1.30
C LYS A 76 -38.20 -10.40 2.43
N PHE A 77 -36.93 -10.72 2.21
CA PHE A 77 -35.88 -10.67 3.24
C PHE A 77 -34.75 -9.71 2.85
N VAL A 78 -35.11 -8.52 2.38
CA VAL A 78 -34.18 -7.52 1.83
C VAL A 78 -33.05 -7.16 2.81
N ASP A 79 -33.36 -7.00 4.10
CA ASP A 79 -32.36 -6.69 5.10
C ASP A 79 -31.35 -7.82 5.27
N ARG A 80 -31.82 -9.08 5.24
CA ARG A 80 -30.94 -10.24 5.27
C ARG A 80 -30.07 -10.33 4.02
N VAL A 81 -30.61 -10.00 2.84
CA VAL A 81 -29.83 -9.98 1.60
C VAL A 81 -28.75 -8.89 1.62
N LYS A 82 -29.02 -7.75 2.25
CA LYS A 82 -28.00 -6.71 2.46
C LYS A 82 -26.91 -7.17 3.42
N THR A 83 -27.27 -7.90 4.48
CA THR A 83 -26.31 -8.36 5.49
C THR A 83 -25.59 -9.64 5.10
N GLU A 84 -26.16 -10.49 4.24
CA GLU A 84 -25.66 -11.82 3.81
C GLU A 84 -25.85 -12.05 2.30
N PRO A 85 -25.35 -11.19 1.40
CA PRO A 85 -25.47 -11.37 -0.06
C PRO A 85 -24.91 -12.70 -0.59
N GLU A 86 -23.89 -13.27 0.07
CA GLU A 86 -23.30 -14.58 -0.23
C GLU A 86 -24.31 -15.73 -0.13
N LEU A 87 -25.30 -15.62 0.76
CA LEU A 87 -26.38 -16.60 0.89
C LEU A 87 -27.20 -16.63 -0.40
N LEU A 88 -27.54 -15.45 -0.90
CA LEU A 88 -28.33 -15.33 -2.12
C LEU A 88 -27.52 -15.74 -3.36
N ALA A 89 -26.23 -15.38 -3.39
CA ALA A 89 -25.29 -15.83 -4.40
C ALA A 89 -25.21 -17.36 -4.48
N HIS A 90 -25.09 -18.04 -3.33
CA HIS A 90 -25.10 -19.49 -3.22
C HIS A 90 -26.39 -20.10 -3.79
N HIS A 91 -27.56 -19.56 -3.45
CA HIS A 91 -28.82 -20.09 -3.99
C HIS A 91 -28.94 -19.87 -5.50
N PHE A 92 -28.54 -18.71 -6.05
CA PHE A 92 -28.54 -18.51 -7.50
C PHE A 92 -27.54 -19.42 -8.22
N GLU A 93 -26.39 -19.67 -7.62
CA GLU A 93 -25.38 -20.58 -8.15
C GLU A 93 -25.93 -22.01 -8.22
N GLN A 94 -26.50 -22.53 -7.13
CA GLN A 94 -27.10 -23.86 -7.11
C GLN A 94 -28.32 -23.98 -8.02
N ALA A 95 -29.03 -22.88 -8.27
CA ALA A 95 -30.10 -22.80 -9.27
C ALA A 95 -29.59 -22.85 -10.72
N GLY A 96 -28.31 -22.55 -10.96
CA GLY A 96 -27.73 -22.40 -12.30
C GLY A 96 -28.04 -21.06 -12.95
N LEU A 97 -28.42 -20.05 -12.16
CA LEU A 97 -28.67 -18.67 -12.63
C LEU A 97 -27.38 -17.85 -12.49
N VAL A 98 -26.43 -18.13 -13.39
CA VAL A 98 -25.02 -17.71 -13.27
C VAL A 98 -24.85 -16.20 -13.17
N GLU A 99 -25.45 -15.40 -14.05
CA GLU A 99 -25.35 -13.93 -14.02
C GLU A 99 -25.80 -13.35 -12.67
N ARG A 100 -26.92 -13.86 -12.14
CA ARG A 100 -27.46 -13.42 -10.85
C ARG A 100 -26.52 -13.79 -9.71
N ALA A 101 -25.98 -15.00 -9.74
CA ALA A 101 -25.02 -15.45 -8.74
C ALA A 101 -23.75 -14.60 -8.75
N VAL A 102 -23.21 -14.28 -9.93
CA VAL A 102 -22.05 -13.40 -10.10
C VAL A 102 -22.31 -12.02 -9.48
N ALA A 103 -23.48 -11.42 -9.75
CA ALA A 103 -23.83 -10.12 -9.18
C ALA A 103 -23.87 -10.14 -7.64
N TYR A 104 -24.44 -11.19 -7.03
CA TYR A 104 -24.50 -11.30 -5.57
C TYR A 104 -23.17 -11.70 -4.93
N TRP A 105 -22.33 -12.50 -5.62
CA TRP A 105 -20.95 -12.74 -5.18
C TRP A 105 -20.11 -11.46 -5.22
N HIS A 106 -20.29 -10.62 -6.25
CA HIS A 106 -19.66 -9.30 -6.31
C HIS A 106 -20.10 -8.42 -5.14
N LEU A 107 -21.40 -8.36 -4.85
CA LEU A 107 -21.92 -7.58 -3.73
C LEU A 107 -21.39 -8.06 -2.38
N ALA A 108 -21.29 -9.38 -2.17
CA ALA A 108 -20.68 -9.97 -0.98
C ALA A 108 -19.21 -9.57 -0.85
N ALA A 109 -18.46 -9.64 -1.95
CA ALA A 109 -17.07 -9.23 -1.98
C ALA A 109 -16.93 -7.73 -1.61
N GLN A 110 -17.72 -6.84 -2.20
CA GLN A 110 -17.70 -5.40 -1.91
C GLN A 110 -18.01 -5.09 -0.43
N ARG A 111 -18.99 -5.78 0.16
CA ARG A 111 -19.31 -5.67 1.59
C ARG A 111 -18.11 -6.03 2.46
N ASP A 112 -17.41 -7.10 2.10
CA ASP A 112 -16.25 -7.58 2.86
C ASP A 112 -15.04 -6.65 2.69
N VAL A 113 -14.82 -6.10 1.48
CA VAL A 113 -13.82 -5.04 1.25
C VAL A 113 -14.09 -3.82 2.14
N ALA A 114 -15.35 -3.36 2.21
CA ALA A 114 -15.73 -2.22 3.07
C ALA A 114 -15.43 -2.45 4.56
N ARG A 115 -15.31 -3.72 4.98
CA ARG A 115 -14.96 -4.12 6.36
C ARG A 115 -13.50 -4.53 6.51
N SER A 116 -12.68 -4.37 5.47
CA SER A 116 -11.30 -4.86 5.39
C SER A 116 -11.14 -6.37 5.61
N ALA A 117 -12.21 -7.16 5.38
CA ALA A 117 -12.21 -8.62 5.38
C ALA A 117 -11.69 -9.14 4.02
N ASN A 118 -10.42 -8.86 3.73
CA ASN A 118 -9.84 -9.04 2.40
C ASN A 118 -9.74 -10.53 1.98
N ILE A 119 -9.59 -11.46 2.92
CA ILE A 119 -9.50 -12.90 2.63
C ILE A 119 -10.85 -13.39 2.10
N GLU A 120 -11.94 -13.06 2.80
CA GLU A 120 -13.31 -13.39 2.43
C GLU A 120 -13.70 -12.70 1.13
N ALA A 121 -13.37 -11.41 0.98
CA ALA A 121 -13.61 -10.66 -0.24
C ALA A 121 -12.97 -11.33 -1.46
N LEU A 122 -11.69 -11.73 -1.36
CA LEU A 122 -10.99 -12.41 -2.45
C LEU A 122 -11.61 -13.78 -2.77
N SER A 123 -12.04 -14.54 -1.77
CA SER A 123 -12.76 -15.80 -1.99
C SER A 123 -14.06 -15.58 -2.78
N HIS A 124 -14.82 -14.52 -2.45
CA HIS A 124 -16.03 -14.16 -3.18
C HIS A 124 -15.75 -13.68 -4.62
N PHE A 125 -14.72 -12.86 -4.83
CA PHE A 125 -14.30 -12.46 -6.18
C PHE A 125 -13.83 -13.64 -7.02
N ASP A 126 -13.01 -14.54 -6.45
CA ASP A 126 -12.52 -15.73 -7.13
C ASP A 126 -13.68 -16.67 -7.51
N ARG A 127 -14.72 -16.76 -6.67
CA ARG A 127 -15.94 -17.51 -6.99
C ARG A 127 -16.70 -16.87 -8.15
N ALA A 128 -16.91 -15.55 -8.13
CA ALA A 128 -17.57 -14.82 -9.20
C ALA A 128 -16.83 -14.98 -10.55
N LEU A 129 -15.51 -14.80 -10.55
CA LEU A 129 -14.65 -14.97 -11.73
C LEU A 129 -14.66 -16.42 -12.25
N TYR A 130 -14.67 -17.41 -11.36
CA TYR A 130 -14.78 -18.82 -11.76
C TYR A 130 -16.10 -19.09 -12.50
N MET A 131 -17.20 -18.52 -12.02
CA MET A 131 -18.54 -18.71 -12.61
C MET A 131 -18.69 -18.09 -14.01
N LEU A 132 -17.91 -17.05 -14.35
CA LEU A 132 -17.94 -16.47 -15.69
C LEU A 132 -17.56 -17.46 -16.80
N LYS A 133 -16.86 -18.56 -16.47
CA LYS A 133 -16.53 -19.63 -17.43
C LYS A 133 -17.77 -20.32 -18.00
N ASP A 134 -18.87 -20.31 -17.27
CA ASP A 134 -20.14 -20.92 -17.66
C ASP A 134 -21.03 -19.99 -18.50
N LEU A 135 -20.65 -18.71 -18.65
CA LEU A 135 -21.33 -17.75 -19.53
C LEU A 135 -20.76 -17.80 -20.96
N PRO A 136 -21.61 -17.60 -22.00
CA PRO A 136 -21.12 -17.48 -23.37
C PRO A 136 -20.15 -16.30 -23.49
N GLY A 137 -19.15 -16.43 -24.37
CA GLY A 137 -18.24 -15.34 -24.68
C GLY A 137 -18.96 -14.17 -25.34
N GLY A 138 -18.51 -12.94 -25.07
CA GLY A 138 -19.06 -11.72 -25.65
C GLY A 138 -18.95 -10.52 -24.71
N ALA A 139 -19.34 -9.35 -25.21
CA ALA A 139 -19.16 -8.06 -24.54
C ALA A 139 -19.76 -7.99 -23.13
N GLU A 140 -20.93 -8.61 -22.89
CA GLU A 140 -21.56 -8.61 -21.56
C GLU A 140 -20.72 -9.38 -20.53
N ARG A 141 -20.18 -10.54 -20.91
CA ARG A 141 -19.30 -11.33 -20.04
C ARG A 141 -17.98 -10.60 -19.79
N ASP A 142 -17.40 -10.01 -20.84
CA ASP A 142 -16.13 -9.28 -20.75
C ASP A 142 -16.28 -8.02 -19.86
N HIS A 143 -17.44 -7.37 -19.91
CA HIS A 143 -17.76 -6.25 -19.01
C HIS A 143 -17.85 -6.69 -17.54
N LEU A 144 -18.55 -7.80 -17.26
CA LEU A 144 -18.61 -8.37 -15.91
C LEU A 144 -17.23 -8.81 -15.40
N GLU A 145 -16.40 -9.40 -16.27
CA GLU A 145 -15.03 -9.79 -15.92
C GLU A 145 -14.19 -8.56 -15.57
N LEU A 146 -14.28 -7.49 -16.37
CA LEU A 146 -13.57 -6.25 -16.13
C LEU A 146 -13.95 -5.62 -14.78
N ASP A 147 -15.25 -5.49 -14.49
CA ASP A 147 -15.73 -4.91 -13.23
C ASP A 147 -15.24 -5.71 -12.01
N LEU A 148 -15.30 -7.05 -12.08
CA LEU A 148 -14.77 -7.92 -11.03
C LEU A 148 -13.26 -7.77 -10.84
N LEU A 149 -12.49 -7.72 -11.93
CA LEU A 149 -11.03 -7.58 -11.86
C LEU A 149 -10.62 -6.22 -11.27
N ILE A 150 -11.31 -5.14 -11.62
CA ILE A 150 -11.08 -3.81 -11.04
C ILE A 150 -11.38 -3.82 -9.54
N ALA A 151 -12.56 -4.33 -9.14
CA ALA A 151 -12.98 -4.37 -7.73
C ALA A 151 -12.10 -5.31 -6.87
N ARG A 152 -11.62 -6.41 -7.45
CA ARG A 152 -10.71 -7.37 -6.80
C ARG A 152 -9.30 -6.80 -6.57
N GLY A 153 -8.90 -5.76 -7.31
CA GLY A 153 -7.55 -5.22 -7.28
C GLY A 153 -7.10 -4.72 -5.90
N ALA A 154 -7.88 -3.86 -5.25
CA ALA A 154 -7.56 -3.30 -3.93
C ALA A 154 -7.40 -4.33 -2.80
N PRO A 155 -8.33 -5.28 -2.59
CA PRO A 155 -8.14 -6.33 -1.57
C PRO A 155 -6.98 -7.26 -1.91
N LEU A 156 -6.71 -7.51 -3.21
CA LEU A 156 -5.56 -8.30 -3.63
C LEU A 156 -4.24 -7.60 -3.29
N GLN A 157 -4.15 -6.28 -3.51
CA GLN A 157 -2.95 -5.48 -3.16
C GLN A 157 -2.75 -5.42 -1.65
N SER A 158 -3.84 -5.26 -0.89
CA SER A 158 -3.79 -5.20 0.56
C SER A 158 -3.24 -6.48 1.18
N LEU A 159 -3.67 -7.65 0.68
CA LEU A 159 -3.30 -8.94 1.26
C LEU A 159 -1.98 -9.50 0.71
N LYS A 160 -1.78 -9.47 -0.61
CA LYS A 160 -0.62 -10.12 -1.27
C LYS A 160 0.51 -9.14 -1.64
N GLY A 161 0.35 -7.87 -1.26
CA GLY A 161 1.25 -6.80 -1.66
C GLY A 161 1.09 -6.38 -3.12
N TYR A 162 1.63 -5.19 -3.42
CA TYR A 162 1.50 -4.53 -4.71
C TYR A 162 2.25 -5.20 -5.88
N ALA A 163 3.26 -6.02 -5.58
CA ALA A 163 4.21 -6.55 -6.56
C ALA A 163 4.05 -8.05 -6.83
N SER A 164 2.98 -8.66 -6.31
CA SER A 164 2.68 -10.08 -6.53
C SER A 164 2.35 -10.36 -8.00
N ASP A 165 2.65 -11.58 -8.46
CA ASP A 165 2.35 -11.98 -9.84
C ASP A 165 0.82 -12.01 -10.05
N ASP A 166 0.03 -12.27 -9.01
CA ASP A 166 -1.44 -12.21 -9.09
C ASP A 166 -1.96 -10.80 -9.43
N ILE A 167 -1.30 -9.76 -8.92
CA ILE A 167 -1.64 -8.36 -9.24
C ILE A 167 -1.34 -8.04 -10.70
N GLU A 168 -0.18 -8.49 -11.19
CA GLU A 168 0.20 -8.33 -12.59
C GLU A 168 -0.82 -8.99 -13.51
N HIS A 169 -1.19 -10.24 -13.24
CA HIS A 169 -2.19 -10.97 -14.03
C HIS A 169 -3.57 -10.30 -13.98
N ASN A 170 -4.01 -9.88 -12.78
CA ASN A 170 -5.31 -9.24 -12.57
C ASN A 170 -5.45 -7.95 -13.39
N TYR A 171 -4.52 -7.01 -13.23
CA TYR A 171 -4.61 -5.72 -13.93
C TYR A 171 -4.19 -5.79 -15.40
N SER A 172 -3.33 -6.72 -15.79
CA SER A 172 -3.03 -6.95 -17.22
C SER A 172 -4.27 -7.45 -17.96
N ARG A 173 -5.03 -8.40 -17.36
CA ARG A 173 -6.30 -8.86 -17.93
C ARG A 173 -7.34 -7.73 -17.96
N ALA A 174 -7.48 -6.98 -16.88
CA ALA A 174 -8.37 -5.81 -16.84
C ALA A 174 -8.00 -4.79 -17.93
N ARG A 175 -6.70 -4.55 -18.16
CA ARG A 175 -6.21 -3.64 -19.20
C ARG A 175 -6.51 -4.14 -20.61
N THR A 176 -6.39 -5.45 -20.86
CA THR A 176 -6.77 -6.01 -22.16
C THR A 176 -8.26 -5.82 -22.44
N LEU A 177 -9.11 -6.04 -21.44
CA LEU A 177 -10.57 -5.88 -21.58
C LEU A 177 -10.98 -4.41 -21.72
N SER A 178 -10.33 -3.50 -20.99
CA SER A 178 -10.68 -2.07 -21.02
C SER A 178 -10.24 -1.34 -22.29
N GLN A 179 -9.39 -1.94 -23.14
CA GLN A 179 -8.96 -1.37 -24.41
C GLN A 179 -10.10 -1.16 -25.42
N GLU A 180 -11.19 -1.90 -25.29
CA GLU A 180 -12.37 -1.74 -26.16
C GLU A 180 -13.09 -0.40 -25.93
N ASN A 181 -12.97 0.17 -24.72
CA ASN A 181 -13.49 1.48 -24.39
C ASN A 181 -12.43 2.33 -23.64
N PRO A 182 -11.47 2.92 -24.38
CA PRO A 182 -10.40 3.71 -23.77
C PRO A 182 -10.89 4.97 -23.04
N SER A 183 -12.15 5.39 -23.21
CA SER A 183 -12.72 6.54 -22.51
C SER A 183 -13.41 6.17 -21.18
N SER A 184 -13.48 4.88 -20.83
CA SER A 184 -14.10 4.41 -19.59
C SER A 184 -13.23 4.65 -18.36
N GLU A 185 -13.85 4.84 -17.19
CA GLU A 185 -13.11 4.91 -15.91
C GLU A 185 -12.40 3.59 -15.60
N GLN A 186 -12.96 2.46 -16.01
CA GLN A 186 -12.31 1.15 -15.89
C GLN A 186 -10.96 1.10 -16.64
N TYR A 187 -10.83 1.80 -17.78
CA TYR A 187 -9.54 1.94 -18.46
C TYR A 187 -8.52 2.64 -17.56
N PHE A 188 -8.89 3.79 -16.97
CA PHE A 188 -8.02 4.51 -16.04
C PHE A 188 -7.63 3.65 -14.84
N LEU A 189 -8.60 2.97 -14.21
CA LEU A 189 -8.36 2.12 -13.04
C LEU A 189 -7.46 0.92 -13.37
N SER A 190 -7.63 0.33 -14.56
CA SER A 190 -6.74 -0.76 -15.02
C SER A 190 -5.31 -0.26 -15.24
N LEU A 191 -5.16 0.93 -15.84
CA LEU A 191 -3.86 1.56 -16.08
C LEU A 191 -3.19 1.92 -14.74
N TRP A 192 -3.97 2.42 -13.78
CA TRP A 192 -3.51 2.75 -12.44
C TRP A 192 -3.01 1.51 -11.69
N GLY A 193 -3.74 0.39 -11.76
CA GLY A 193 -3.29 -0.85 -11.13
C GLY A 193 -1.96 -1.37 -11.68
N VAL A 194 -1.75 -1.28 -13.00
CA VAL A 194 -0.45 -1.62 -13.63
C VAL A 194 0.64 -0.62 -13.24
N TRP A 195 0.30 0.67 -13.11
CA TRP A 195 1.23 1.68 -12.61
C TRP A 195 1.70 1.37 -11.19
N VAL A 196 0.79 1.10 -10.25
CA VAL A 196 1.13 0.76 -8.86
C VAL A 196 2.06 -0.45 -8.80
N PHE A 197 1.77 -1.49 -9.59
CA PHE A 197 2.63 -2.67 -9.69
C PHE A 197 4.07 -2.30 -10.09
N HIS A 198 4.25 -1.52 -11.17
CA HIS A 198 5.58 -1.11 -11.62
C HIS A 198 6.23 -0.06 -10.72
N LEU A 199 5.47 0.79 -10.03
CA LEU A 199 6.01 1.70 -9.04
C LEU A 199 6.64 0.91 -7.90
N VAL A 200 5.94 -0.11 -7.39
CA VAL A 200 6.39 -0.88 -6.23
C VAL A 200 7.48 -1.90 -6.59
N ARG A 201 7.34 -2.61 -7.71
CA ARG A 201 8.28 -3.67 -8.13
C ARG A 201 9.47 -3.16 -8.94
N GLY A 202 9.29 -2.06 -9.67
CA GLY A 202 10.17 -1.60 -10.74
C GLY A 202 9.96 -2.36 -12.08
N PRO A 203 10.61 -1.92 -13.18
CA PRO A 203 11.46 -0.74 -13.29
C PRO A 203 10.65 0.57 -13.32
N LEU A 204 11.14 1.61 -12.66
CA LEU A 204 10.45 2.90 -12.50
C LEU A 204 10.27 3.67 -13.82
N ALA A 205 11.07 3.38 -14.86
CA ALA A 205 10.86 3.95 -16.19
C ALA A 205 9.46 3.59 -16.74
N LYS A 206 9.03 2.33 -16.58
CA LYS A 206 7.67 1.92 -16.98
C LYS A 206 6.60 2.60 -16.14
N ALA A 207 6.83 2.75 -14.83
CA ALA A 207 5.92 3.50 -13.96
C ALA A 207 5.78 4.96 -14.43
N CYS A 208 6.87 5.59 -14.88
CA CYS A 208 6.85 6.96 -15.41
C CYS A 208 5.95 7.10 -16.63
N ASP A 209 6.09 6.20 -17.60
CA ASP A 209 5.28 6.21 -18.82
C ASP A 209 3.79 6.00 -18.51
N LEU A 210 3.48 5.08 -17.59
CA LEU A 210 2.11 4.79 -17.16
C LEU A 210 1.49 5.97 -16.39
N ALA A 211 2.26 6.61 -15.51
CA ALA A 211 1.81 7.79 -14.76
C ALA A 211 1.51 8.98 -15.70
N ALA A 212 2.36 9.20 -16.71
CA ALA A 212 2.11 10.20 -17.74
C ALA A 212 0.85 9.87 -18.55
N GLY A 213 0.62 8.59 -18.87
CA GLY A 213 -0.62 8.12 -19.50
C GLY A 213 -1.87 8.40 -18.66
N LEU A 214 -1.82 8.14 -17.35
CA LEU A 214 -2.91 8.45 -16.42
C LEU A 214 -3.23 9.95 -16.41
N LEU A 215 -2.20 10.80 -16.34
CA LEU A 215 -2.39 12.25 -16.34
C LEU A 215 -2.95 12.76 -17.66
N SER A 216 -2.42 12.30 -18.80
CA SER A 216 -2.93 12.66 -20.11
C SER A 216 -4.40 12.26 -20.26
N TRP A 217 -4.76 11.07 -19.78
CA TRP A 217 -6.13 10.57 -19.83
C TRP A 217 -7.07 11.40 -18.96
N ALA A 218 -6.72 11.61 -17.68
CA ALA A 218 -7.57 12.35 -16.74
C ALA A 218 -7.76 13.81 -17.17
N THR A 219 -6.72 14.42 -17.74
CA THR A 219 -6.79 15.77 -18.33
C THR A 219 -7.76 15.82 -19.51
N HIS A 220 -7.70 14.84 -20.42
CA HIS A 220 -8.57 14.80 -21.59
C HIS A 220 -10.04 14.58 -21.21
N GLN A 221 -10.32 13.69 -20.25
CA GLN A 221 -11.69 13.41 -19.82
C GLN A 221 -12.28 14.48 -18.89
N GLY A 222 -11.44 15.35 -18.32
CA GLY A 222 -11.89 16.43 -17.44
C GLY A 222 -12.53 15.95 -16.13
N ASN A 223 -12.24 14.73 -15.68
CA ASN A 223 -12.73 14.21 -14.40
C ASN A 223 -11.82 14.72 -13.25
N PRO A 224 -12.29 15.65 -12.40
CA PRO A 224 -11.47 16.25 -11.34
C PRO A 224 -11.00 15.24 -10.28
N ASP A 225 -11.81 14.20 -10.02
CA ASP A 225 -11.53 13.22 -8.97
C ASP A 225 -10.37 12.30 -9.42
N LEU A 226 -10.35 11.95 -10.71
CA LEU A 226 -9.26 11.16 -11.32
C LEU A 226 -8.00 11.99 -11.59
N LEU A 227 -8.11 13.31 -11.74
CA LEU A 227 -6.95 14.21 -11.83
C LEU A 227 -6.13 14.21 -10.55
N ILE A 228 -6.76 14.18 -9.37
CA ILE A 228 -6.05 14.05 -8.09
C ILE A 228 -5.16 12.81 -8.12
N ARG A 229 -5.73 11.67 -8.52
CA ARG A 229 -5.01 10.40 -8.58
C ARG A 229 -3.87 10.43 -9.58
N ALA A 230 -4.10 10.99 -10.75
CA ALA A 230 -3.08 11.06 -11.79
C ALA A 230 -1.90 11.96 -11.38
N HIS A 231 -2.19 13.10 -10.76
CA HIS A 231 -1.16 13.96 -10.19
C HIS A 231 -0.39 13.28 -9.06
N GLU A 232 -1.07 12.58 -8.15
CA GLU A 232 -0.42 11.77 -7.11
C GLU A 232 0.50 10.70 -7.75
N SER A 233 0.03 10.01 -8.78
CA SER A 233 0.80 8.96 -9.45
C SER A 233 2.09 9.48 -10.10
N VAL A 234 2.00 10.61 -10.81
CA VAL A 234 3.17 11.27 -11.40
C VAL A 234 4.11 11.77 -10.31
N GLY A 235 3.57 12.42 -9.29
CA GLY A 235 4.34 12.97 -8.17
C GLY A 235 5.12 11.91 -7.40
N SER A 236 4.47 10.82 -7.02
CA SER A 236 5.07 9.66 -6.36
C SER A 236 6.17 9.04 -7.23
N THR A 237 5.93 8.90 -8.54
CA THR A 237 6.95 8.35 -9.46
C THR A 237 8.18 9.25 -9.56
N TYR A 238 7.98 10.56 -9.70
CA TYR A 238 9.08 11.53 -9.77
C TYR A 238 9.89 11.63 -8.48
N LEU A 239 9.26 11.44 -7.31
CA LEU A 239 9.97 11.32 -6.05
C LEU A 239 11.02 10.20 -6.13
N PHE A 240 10.65 8.98 -6.53
CA PHE A 240 11.59 7.86 -6.56
C PHE A 240 12.64 7.97 -7.68
N LEU A 241 12.33 8.65 -8.78
CA LEU A 241 13.28 8.97 -9.85
C LEU A 241 14.26 10.12 -9.50
N GLY A 242 14.13 10.75 -8.33
CA GLY A 242 14.98 11.87 -7.91
C GLY A 242 14.62 13.21 -8.56
N ARG A 243 13.43 13.32 -9.17
CA ARG A 243 12.90 14.52 -9.84
C ARG A 243 12.07 15.36 -8.85
N PHE A 244 12.71 15.85 -7.79
CA PHE A 244 12.00 16.36 -6.61
C PHE A 244 11.19 17.62 -6.85
N GLN A 245 11.65 18.55 -7.68
CA GLN A 245 10.88 19.77 -7.99
C GLN A 245 9.61 19.45 -8.77
N GLU A 246 9.69 18.53 -9.74
CA GLU A 246 8.55 18.10 -10.53
C GLU A 246 7.58 17.27 -9.68
N ALA A 247 8.12 16.42 -8.80
CA ALA A 247 7.32 15.71 -7.79
C ALA A 247 6.53 16.69 -6.92
N LYS A 248 7.18 17.74 -6.40
CA LYS A 248 6.54 18.82 -5.61
C LYS A 248 5.38 19.45 -6.37
N THR A 249 5.57 19.82 -7.64
CA THR A 249 4.50 20.43 -8.46
C THR A 249 3.28 19.52 -8.54
N HIS A 250 3.45 18.24 -8.91
CA HIS A 250 2.31 17.34 -9.07
C HIS A 250 1.64 16.99 -7.74
N LEU A 251 2.40 16.77 -6.67
CA LEU A 251 1.83 16.45 -5.35
C LEU A 251 1.09 17.65 -4.74
N LEU A 252 1.55 18.88 -4.99
CA LEU A 252 0.82 20.10 -4.62
C LEU A 252 -0.50 20.20 -5.40
N SER A 253 -0.51 19.91 -6.71
CA SER A 253 -1.74 19.88 -7.50
C SER A 253 -2.73 18.85 -6.95
N ALA A 254 -2.28 17.62 -6.65
CA ALA A 254 -3.12 16.60 -6.03
C ALA A 254 -3.68 17.06 -4.68
N LYS A 255 -2.85 17.62 -3.79
CA LYS A 255 -3.28 18.17 -2.49
C LYS A 255 -4.32 19.30 -2.65
N SER A 256 -4.13 20.17 -3.63
CA SER A 256 -4.99 21.36 -3.84
C SER A 256 -6.34 21.01 -4.45
N LEU A 257 -6.39 20.00 -5.31
CA LEU A 257 -7.63 19.51 -5.92
C LEU A 257 -8.46 18.65 -4.94
N TYR A 258 -7.83 18.10 -3.91
CA TYR A 258 -8.47 17.18 -2.98
C TYR A 258 -9.31 17.88 -1.90
N ASP A 259 -10.59 17.56 -1.88
CA ASP A 259 -11.57 17.96 -0.86
C ASP A 259 -11.93 16.77 0.07
N PRO A 260 -11.55 16.78 1.36
CA PRO A 260 -11.85 15.68 2.28
C PRO A 260 -13.35 15.33 2.41
N GLU A 261 -14.24 16.33 2.46
CA GLU A 261 -15.68 16.08 2.69
C GLU A 261 -16.31 15.36 1.49
N ARG A 262 -15.86 15.68 0.28
CA ARG A 262 -16.34 15.07 -0.95
C ARG A 262 -15.71 13.70 -1.23
N HIS A 263 -14.42 13.53 -0.94
CA HIS A 263 -13.65 12.40 -1.47
C HIS A 263 -13.46 11.25 -0.46
N HIS A 264 -13.62 11.46 0.86
CA HIS A 264 -13.53 10.37 1.84
C HIS A 264 -14.53 9.23 1.59
N ALA A 265 -15.69 9.52 1.00
CA ALA A 265 -16.69 8.50 0.66
C ALA A 265 -16.30 7.61 -0.55
N GLN A 266 -15.21 7.93 -1.27
CA GLN A 266 -14.84 7.32 -2.56
C GLN A 266 -13.53 6.52 -2.51
N VAL A 267 -13.11 6.02 -1.34
CA VAL A 267 -11.87 5.22 -1.23
C VAL A 267 -11.92 3.98 -2.13
N LEU A 268 -13.09 3.37 -2.29
CA LEU A 268 -13.32 2.27 -3.23
C LEU A 268 -13.40 2.85 -4.65
N PRO A 269 -12.51 2.46 -5.59
CA PRO A 269 -11.85 1.16 -5.75
C PRO A 269 -10.34 1.12 -5.46
N TYR A 270 -9.81 2.05 -4.67
CA TYR A 270 -8.38 2.19 -4.42
C TYR A 270 -7.93 1.55 -3.10
N THR A 271 -6.68 1.10 -3.10
CA THR A 271 -6.01 0.57 -1.90
C THR A 271 -5.71 1.68 -0.88
N GLN A 272 -5.59 2.93 -1.34
CA GLN A 272 -5.21 4.08 -0.52
C GLN A 272 -5.93 5.34 -0.95
N ASP A 273 -6.16 6.24 0.00
CA ASP A 273 -6.66 7.58 -0.31
C ASP A 273 -5.60 8.42 -1.06
N PRO A 274 -5.92 9.02 -2.21
CA PRO A 274 -4.94 9.80 -2.99
C PRO A 274 -4.55 11.11 -2.31
N GLY A 275 -5.47 11.76 -1.59
CA GLY A 275 -5.21 13.04 -0.95
C GLY A 275 -4.27 12.90 0.25
N ILE A 276 -4.46 11.85 1.05
CA ILE A 276 -3.58 11.50 2.16
C ILE A 276 -2.21 11.06 1.63
N THR A 277 -2.19 10.21 0.60
CA THR A 277 -0.95 9.74 -0.03
C THR A 277 -0.15 10.91 -0.62
N ALA A 278 -0.80 11.85 -1.30
CA ALA A 278 -0.14 13.02 -1.85
C ALA A 278 0.52 13.88 -0.76
N ARG A 279 -0.13 14.07 0.39
CA ARG A 279 0.42 14.85 1.53
C ARG A 279 1.64 14.17 2.14
N ILE A 280 1.57 12.86 2.41
CA ILE A 280 2.69 12.16 3.05
C ILE A 280 3.90 12.03 2.10
N MET A 281 3.68 11.87 0.80
CA MET A 281 4.75 11.91 -0.21
C MET A 281 5.32 13.32 -0.38
N LEU A 282 4.47 14.36 -0.34
CA LEU A 282 4.92 15.75 -0.42
C LEU A 282 5.80 16.12 0.78
N ALA A 283 5.51 15.60 1.97
CA ALA A 283 6.36 15.80 3.15
C ALA A 283 7.78 15.24 2.94
N ARG A 284 7.92 14.08 2.27
CA ARG A 284 9.23 13.53 1.89
C ARG A 284 9.95 14.44 0.90
N VAL A 285 9.23 14.94 -0.10
CA VAL A 285 9.78 15.85 -1.12
C VAL A 285 10.23 17.16 -0.48
N PHE A 286 9.45 17.75 0.42
CA PHE A 286 9.86 18.97 1.12
C PHE A 286 11.09 18.77 2.00
N TRP A 287 11.19 17.63 2.69
CA TRP A 287 12.42 17.30 3.40
C TRP A 287 13.61 17.24 2.44
N LEU A 288 13.50 16.50 1.33
CA LEU A 288 14.57 16.37 0.33
C LEU A 288 14.99 17.72 -0.27
N LEU A 289 14.03 18.61 -0.53
CA LEU A 289 14.26 19.97 -1.04
C LEU A 289 14.78 20.96 0.02
N GLY A 290 14.82 20.58 1.31
CA GLY A 290 15.26 21.45 2.40
C GLY A 290 14.22 22.49 2.84
N GLU A 291 12.94 22.27 2.54
CA GLU A 291 11.81 23.11 2.95
C GLU A 291 11.17 22.56 4.23
N LEU A 292 11.90 22.66 5.34
CA LEU A 292 11.61 21.87 6.55
C LEU A 292 10.34 22.30 7.30
N ASP A 293 9.95 23.57 7.21
CA ASP A 293 8.81 24.13 7.96
C ASP A 293 7.46 23.48 7.60
N GLN A 294 7.36 22.88 6.41
CA GLN A 294 6.13 22.24 5.92
C GLN A 294 6.04 20.74 6.23
N VAL A 295 7.15 20.11 6.65
CA VAL A 295 7.22 18.64 6.79
C VAL A 295 6.29 18.15 7.90
N GLU A 296 6.43 18.69 9.12
CA GLU A 296 5.60 18.27 10.26
C GLU A 296 4.12 18.59 10.06
N VAL A 297 3.82 19.74 9.42
CA VAL A 297 2.46 20.15 9.10
C VAL A 297 1.77 19.12 8.21
N LEU A 298 2.43 18.72 7.12
CA LEU A 298 1.87 17.73 6.20
C LEU A 298 1.73 16.33 6.81
N VAL A 299 2.70 15.91 7.65
CA VAL A 299 2.63 14.63 8.36
C VAL A 299 1.43 14.63 9.31
N ALA A 300 1.27 15.69 10.11
CA ALA A 300 0.16 15.82 11.04
C ALA A 300 -1.20 15.87 10.33
N GLU A 301 -1.30 16.62 9.22
CA GLU A 301 -2.50 16.63 8.37
C GLU A 301 -2.84 15.24 7.83
N ALA A 302 -1.87 14.55 7.23
CA ALA A 302 -2.09 13.22 6.65
C ALA A 302 -2.52 12.20 7.71
N MET A 303 -1.90 12.21 8.89
CA MET A 303 -2.26 11.32 10.00
C MET A 303 -3.65 11.62 10.56
N ALA A 304 -4.02 12.89 10.72
CA ALA A 304 -5.34 13.28 11.20
C ALA A 304 -6.43 12.80 10.22
N MET A 305 -6.24 13.05 8.93
CA MET A 305 -7.16 12.60 7.87
C MET A 305 -7.24 11.07 7.81
N ALA A 306 -6.11 10.36 7.93
CA ALA A 306 -6.11 8.89 7.92
C ALA A 306 -6.86 8.27 9.11
N ARG A 307 -6.80 8.92 10.28
CA ARG A 307 -7.58 8.51 11.45
C ARG A 307 -9.07 8.77 11.27
N GLU A 308 -9.43 9.93 10.73
CA GLU A 308 -10.82 10.28 10.44
C GLU A 308 -11.46 9.37 9.39
N LEU A 309 -10.67 8.97 8.38
CA LEU A 309 -11.13 8.08 7.32
C LEU A 309 -11.44 6.66 7.81
N GLU A 310 -10.86 6.24 8.94
CA GLU A 310 -10.98 4.90 9.52
C GLU A 310 -10.66 3.75 8.54
N HIS A 311 -9.88 4.03 7.47
CA HIS A 311 -9.45 3.03 6.49
C HIS A 311 -8.11 2.39 6.92
N PRO A 312 -8.09 1.11 7.37
CA PRO A 312 -6.92 0.52 8.03
C PRO A 312 -5.66 0.53 7.17
N PHE A 313 -5.80 0.24 5.87
CA PHE A 313 -4.64 0.19 4.99
C PHE A 313 -4.03 1.58 4.76
N THR A 314 -4.87 2.61 4.55
CA THR A 314 -4.39 3.99 4.40
C THR A 314 -3.63 4.44 5.65
N MET A 315 -4.14 4.10 6.84
CA MET A 315 -3.47 4.42 8.11
C MET A 315 -2.12 3.70 8.25
N ALA A 316 -2.07 2.38 8.01
CA ALA A 316 -0.84 1.59 8.11
C ALA A 316 0.26 2.14 7.17
N PHE A 317 -0.11 2.46 5.93
CA PHE A 317 0.82 3.05 4.97
C PHE A 317 1.29 4.45 5.38
N THR A 318 0.38 5.29 5.86
CA THR A 318 0.69 6.65 6.32
C THR A 318 1.68 6.61 7.48
N LEU A 319 1.46 5.73 8.46
CA LEU A 319 2.36 5.52 9.59
C LEU A 319 3.74 4.99 9.16
N ALA A 320 3.79 4.00 8.26
CA ALA A 320 5.04 3.48 7.73
C ALA A 320 5.85 4.55 6.96
N THR A 321 5.16 5.39 6.17
CA THR A 321 5.78 6.48 5.42
C THR A 321 6.20 7.64 6.34
N ALA A 322 5.42 7.95 7.37
CA ALA A 322 5.80 8.92 8.39
C ALA A 322 7.03 8.44 9.18
N SER A 323 7.13 7.14 9.47
CA SER A 323 8.30 6.54 10.12
C SER A 323 9.57 6.74 9.29
N TRP A 324 9.49 6.62 7.95
CA TRP A 324 10.58 7.00 7.05
C TRP A 324 11.00 8.46 7.27
N ILE A 325 10.05 9.40 7.30
CA ILE A 325 10.34 10.84 7.49
C ILE A 325 11.05 11.07 8.83
N TYR A 326 10.51 10.55 9.94
CA TYR A 326 11.14 10.74 11.25
C TYR A 326 12.50 10.06 11.37
N SER A 327 12.72 8.95 10.67
CA SER A 327 14.05 8.34 10.59
C SER A 327 15.05 9.22 9.83
N THR A 328 14.63 9.90 8.75
CA THR A 328 15.49 10.90 8.07
C THR A 328 15.81 12.11 8.96
N LEU A 329 14.87 12.51 9.83
CA LEU A 329 15.08 13.54 10.86
C LEU A 329 15.88 13.04 12.07
N ARG A 330 16.36 11.79 12.06
CA ARG A 330 17.05 11.11 13.18
C ARG A 330 16.23 11.15 14.49
N ASN A 331 14.90 11.17 14.40
CA ASN A 331 14.00 11.16 15.55
C ASN A 331 13.61 9.72 15.92
N VAL A 332 14.49 9.09 16.71
CA VAL A 332 14.37 7.70 17.17
C VAL A 332 13.04 7.46 17.89
N GLN A 333 12.68 8.34 18.83
CA GLN A 333 11.48 8.14 19.66
C GLN A 333 10.19 8.17 18.83
N ARG A 334 10.09 9.11 17.87
CA ARG A 334 8.90 9.19 17.02
C ARG A 334 8.82 8.03 16.04
N THR A 335 9.97 7.58 15.52
CA THR A 335 10.04 6.40 14.66
C THR A 335 9.54 5.14 15.38
N LEU A 336 9.97 4.91 16.63
CA LEU A 336 9.48 3.76 17.41
C LEU A 336 7.96 3.80 17.62
N LEU A 337 7.41 4.94 18.07
CA LEU A 337 5.97 5.07 18.31
C LEU A 337 5.12 4.78 17.06
N LEU A 338 5.52 5.32 15.91
CA LEU A 338 4.77 5.14 14.66
C LEU A 338 4.92 3.74 14.10
N THR A 339 6.10 3.13 14.22
CA THR A 339 6.32 1.77 13.76
C THR A 339 5.60 0.73 14.62
N GLU A 340 5.48 0.96 15.93
CA GLU A 340 4.65 0.12 16.82
C GLU A 340 3.19 0.10 16.36
N GLU A 341 2.57 1.27 16.15
CA GLU A 341 1.19 1.39 15.66
C GLU A 341 1.02 0.77 14.26
N ALA A 342 1.98 1.00 13.35
CA ALA A 342 1.95 0.44 11.99
C ALA A 342 2.05 -1.10 11.99
N ILE A 343 2.92 -1.67 12.83
CA ILE A 343 3.12 -3.13 12.94
C ILE A 343 1.89 -3.79 13.53
N GLU A 344 1.28 -3.23 14.58
CA GLU A 344 0.06 -3.75 15.18
C GLU A 344 -1.07 -3.81 14.13
N LEU A 345 -1.31 -2.69 13.43
CA LEU A 345 -2.35 -2.59 12.43
C LEU A 345 -2.10 -3.54 11.26
N SER A 346 -0.86 -3.58 10.76
CA SER A 346 -0.50 -4.44 9.63
C SER A 346 -0.57 -5.92 9.99
N THR A 347 -0.23 -6.30 11.22
CA THR A 347 -0.37 -7.68 11.70
C THR A 347 -1.84 -8.07 11.83
N LYS A 348 -2.67 -7.20 12.41
CA LYS A 348 -4.11 -7.44 12.60
C LYS A 348 -4.84 -7.70 11.28
N TYR A 349 -4.50 -6.96 10.22
CA TYR A 349 -5.17 -7.06 8.91
C TYR A 349 -4.33 -7.79 7.84
N SER A 350 -3.20 -8.38 8.22
CA SER A 350 -2.29 -9.11 7.32
C SER A 350 -1.75 -8.28 6.14
N PHE A 351 -1.34 -7.03 6.39
CA PHE A 351 -0.74 -6.15 5.39
C PHE A 351 0.78 -6.37 5.28
N GLU A 352 1.24 -7.03 4.23
CA GLU A 352 2.66 -7.44 4.11
C GLU A 352 3.64 -6.28 3.94
N VAL A 353 3.36 -5.34 3.01
CA VAL A 353 4.31 -4.29 2.62
C VAL A 353 4.49 -3.21 3.71
N PRO A 354 3.42 -2.62 4.28
CA PRO A 354 3.57 -1.70 5.40
C PRO A 354 4.25 -2.33 6.62
N LEU A 355 3.96 -3.62 6.91
CA LEU A 355 4.63 -4.37 7.97
C LEU A 355 6.14 -4.45 7.75
N ALA A 356 6.57 -4.80 6.54
CA ALA A 356 7.99 -4.92 6.19
C ALA A 356 8.74 -3.58 6.32
N TRP A 357 8.15 -2.49 5.84
CA TRP A 357 8.73 -1.15 5.98
C TRP A 357 8.78 -0.69 7.44
N ALA A 358 7.68 -0.82 8.19
CA ALA A 358 7.66 -0.45 9.59
C ALA A 358 8.65 -1.26 10.44
N THR A 359 8.79 -2.56 10.18
CA THR A 359 9.77 -3.43 10.83
C THR A 359 11.21 -2.97 10.55
N SER A 360 11.49 -2.56 9.30
CA SER A 360 12.80 -2.03 8.92
C SER A 360 13.17 -0.76 9.70
N PHE A 361 12.24 0.21 9.76
CA PHE A 361 12.47 1.48 10.47
C PHE A 361 12.47 1.32 11.99
N GLN A 362 11.70 0.36 12.52
CA GLN A 362 11.78 -0.01 13.93
C GLN A 362 13.15 -0.60 14.26
N GLY A 363 13.67 -1.49 13.41
CA GLY A 363 15.01 -2.06 13.55
C GLY A 363 16.10 -0.99 13.57
N TRP A 364 16.04 -0.02 12.64
CA TRP A 364 16.91 1.16 12.67
C TRP A 364 16.83 1.90 14.00
N ALA A 365 15.62 2.25 14.46
CA ALA A 365 15.45 3.02 15.69
C ALA A 365 15.93 2.26 16.95
N LEU A 366 15.76 0.94 16.99
CA LEU A 366 16.30 0.08 18.05
C LEU A 366 17.83 0.02 18.02
N ALA A 367 18.43 -0.06 16.83
CA ALA A 367 19.88 -0.06 16.66
C ALA A 367 20.49 1.29 17.10
N GLU A 368 19.84 2.41 16.80
CA GLU A 368 20.21 3.74 17.29
C GLU A 368 20.21 3.86 18.82
N GLN A 369 19.36 3.09 19.51
CA GLN A 369 19.34 3.00 20.98
C GLN A 369 20.35 1.99 21.54
N GLY A 370 21.19 1.37 20.70
CA GLY A 370 22.16 0.35 21.10
C GLY A 370 21.53 -0.98 21.52
N ARG A 371 20.31 -1.29 21.06
CA ARG A 371 19.68 -2.60 21.29
C ARG A 371 20.33 -3.65 20.39
N GLU A 372 20.72 -4.78 20.97
CA GLU A 372 21.46 -5.85 20.28
C GLU A 372 20.75 -6.37 19.01
N ASN A 373 19.41 -6.48 19.05
CA ASN A 373 18.63 -7.04 17.93
C ASN A 373 18.16 -6.00 16.89
N GLY A 374 18.61 -4.73 17.00
CA GLY A 374 18.14 -3.66 16.10
C GLY A 374 18.49 -3.92 14.63
N ILE A 375 19.74 -4.32 14.35
CA ILE A 375 20.19 -4.64 12.99
C ILE A 375 19.47 -5.88 12.45
N GLU A 376 19.32 -6.92 13.26
CA GLU A 376 18.60 -8.14 12.87
C GLU A 376 17.17 -7.82 12.45
N ARG A 377 16.48 -6.96 13.21
CA ARG A 377 15.12 -6.52 12.89
C ARG A 377 15.04 -5.63 11.65
N LEU A 378 16.06 -4.80 11.41
CA LEU A 378 16.16 -4.03 10.16
C LEU A 378 16.28 -4.99 8.96
N VAL A 379 17.16 -5.98 9.05
CA VAL A 379 17.37 -7.00 8.02
C VAL A 379 16.13 -7.88 7.83
N GLU A 380 15.40 -8.20 8.90
CA GLU A 380 14.12 -8.92 8.85
C GLU A 380 13.11 -8.16 7.98
N GLY A 381 12.92 -6.86 8.24
CA GLY A 381 12.01 -6.01 7.47
C GLY A 381 12.43 -5.88 6.00
N LEU A 382 13.73 -5.67 5.73
CA LEU A 382 14.26 -5.61 4.36
C LEU A 382 14.02 -6.92 3.61
N SER A 383 14.30 -8.06 4.25
CA SER A 383 14.08 -9.39 3.67
C SER A 383 12.61 -9.67 3.43
N ALA A 384 11.72 -9.19 4.30
CA ALA A 384 10.28 -9.30 4.12
C ALA A 384 9.79 -8.50 2.90
N ALA A 385 10.30 -7.28 2.72
CA ALA A 385 9.97 -6.45 1.56
C ALA A 385 10.44 -7.10 0.24
N GLN A 386 11.64 -7.69 0.23
CA GLN A 386 12.16 -8.46 -0.90
C GLN A 386 11.31 -9.69 -1.22
N ARG A 387 10.86 -10.45 -0.20
CA ARG A 387 9.94 -11.60 -0.39
C ARG A 387 8.60 -11.16 -0.99
N ALA A 388 8.09 -10.00 -0.58
CA ALA A 388 6.90 -9.37 -1.15
C ALA A 388 7.15 -8.75 -2.54
N LYS A 389 8.38 -8.85 -3.08
CA LYS A 389 8.83 -8.24 -4.35
C LYS A 389 8.63 -6.72 -4.41
N ALA A 390 8.40 -6.08 -3.27
CA ALA A 390 8.42 -4.63 -3.20
C ALA A 390 9.87 -4.19 -3.29
N SER A 391 10.20 -3.24 -4.16
CA SER A 391 11.54 -2.68 -4.33
C SER A 391 11.62 -1.21 -3.89
N LEU A 392 10.49 -0.54 -3.66
CA LEU A 392 10.47 0.81 -3.10
C LEU A 392 11.10 0.87 -1.71
N ASN A 393 11.77 1.99 -1.43
CA ASN A 393 12.52 2.30 -0.21
C ASN A 393 13.71 1.36 0.07
N HIS A 394 14.07 0.45 -0.84
CA HIS A 394 15.18 -0.49 -0.59
C HIS A 394 16.52 0.21 -0.59
N THR A 395 16.76 1.15 -1.52
CA THR A 395 17.99 1.95 -1.53
C THR A 395 18.16 2.72 -0.22
N TYR A 396 17.06 3.23 0.33
CA TYR A 396 17.05 3.89 1.64
C TYR A 396 17.33 2.93 2.80
N THR A 397 16.63 1.80 2.88
CA THR A 397 16.82 0.82 3.97
C THR A 397 18.23 0.22 3.96
N LEU A 398 18.81 -0.03 2.79
CA LEU A 398 20.20 -0.45 2.65
C LEU A 398 21.18 0.66 3.07
N ALA A 399 20.86 1.94 2.84
CA ALA A 399 21.65 3.05 3.35
C ALA A 399 21.62 3.11 4.89
N LEU A 400 20.46 2.89 5.53
CA LEU A 400 20.37 2.79 6.99
C LEU A 400 21.18 1.62 7.55
N LEU A 401 21.17 0.48 6.86
CA LEU A 401 21.98 -0.69 7.23
C LEU A 401 23.48 -0.38 7.11
N ALA A 402 23.90 0.25 6.02
CA ALA A 402 25.29 0.68 5.81
C ALA A 402 25.76 1.69 6.87
N GLU A 403 24.91 2.62 7.27
CA GLU A 403 25.19 3.57 8.35
C GLU A 403 25.37 2.88 9.70
N ASN A 404 24.51 1.90 10.02
CA ASN A 404 24.64 1.09 11.24
C ASN A 404 25.95 0.26 11.25
N HIS A 405 26.29 -0.36 10.12
CA HIS A 405 27.55 -1.08 9.95
C HIS A 405 28.77 -0.17 10.10
N LEU A 406 28.73 1.05 9.55
CA LEU A 406 29.79 2.05 9.72
C LEU A 406 30.02 2.36 11.20
N ARG A 407 28.95 2.61 11.96
CA ARG A 407 29.01 2.92 13.41
C ARG A 407 29.58 1.76 14.22
N ASN A 408 29.23 0.53 13.85
CA ASN A 408 29.72 -0.70 14.49
C ASN A 408 31.06 -1.19 13.95
N ARG A 409 31.74 -0.42 13.08
CA ARG A 409 33.03 -0.77 12.45
C ARG A 409 32.98 -2.06 11.61
N GLN A 410 31.80 -2.48 11.16
CA GLN A 410 31.56 -3.60 10.24
C GLN A 410 31.69 -3.13 8.79
N LEU A 411 32.87 -2.64 8.43
CA LEU A 411 33.05 -1.86 7.19
C LEU A 411 32.81 -2.66 5.91
N THR A 412 33.13 -3.95 5.92
CA THR A 412 32.92 -4.84 4.75
C THR A 412 31.43 -5.04 4.48
N ASP A 413 30.65 -5.30 5.53
CA ASP A 413 29.18 -5.46 5.42
C ASP A 413 28.51 -4.15 5.00
N GLY A 414 28.99 -3.02 5.53
CA GLY A 414 28.53 -1.69 5.09
C GLY A 414 28.78 -1.43 3.60
N LEU A 415 29.98 -1.74 3.09
CA LEU A 415 30.29 -1.59 1.66
C LEU A 415 29.46 -2.54 0.79
N LEU A 416 29.17 -3.76 1.27
CA LEU A 416 28.30 -4.71 0.58
C LEU A 416 26.87 -4.18 0.49
N ALA A 417 26.31 -3.63 1.57
CA ALA A 417 24.99 -3.01 1.57
C ALA A 417 24.90 -1.82 0.59
N ILE A 418 25.94 -0.99 0.52
CA ILE A 418 26.03 0.10 -0.47
C ILE A 418 26.06 -0.45 -1.89
N GLN A 419 26.85 -1.48 -2.17
CA GLN A 419 26.93 -2.07 -3.51
C GLN A 419 25.56 -2.61 -3.95
N GLN A 420 24.88 -3.35 -3.07
CA GLN A 420 23.52 -3.85 -3.32
C GLN A 420 22.54 -2.70 -3.63
N ALA A 421 22.64 -1.59 -2.91
CA ALA A 421 21.79 -0.42 -3.14
C ALA A 421 22.08 0.24 -4.50
N GLN A 422 23.37 0.35 -4.89
CA GLN A 422 23.78 0.91 -6.18
C GLN A 422 23.33 0.03 -7.36
N ASP A 423 23.41 -1.30 -7.22
CA ASP A 423 22.94 -2.25 -8.22
C ASP A 423 21.42 -2.14 -8.38
N LEU A 424 20.69 -1.99 -7.28
CA LEU A 424 19.23 -1.80 -7.32
C LEU A 424 18.85 -0.47 -7.97
N ALA A 425 19.52 0.62 -7.62
CA ALA A 425 19.29 1.93 -8.22
C ALA A 425 19.50 1.89 -9.74
N THR A 426 20.53 1.17 -10.19
CA THR A 426 20.85 1.00 -11.63
C THR A 426 19.80 0.13 -12.35
N THR A 427 19.36 -0.96 -11.73
CA THR A 427 18.46 -1.93 -12.37
C THR A 427 16.99 -1.53 -12.31
N GLN A 428 16.54 -0.91 -11.23
CA GLN A 428 15.14 -0.52 -11.00
C GLN A 428 14.88 0.97 -11.25
N GLY A 429 15.92 1.81 -11.24
CA GLY A 429 15.82 3.25 -11.43
C GLY A 429 15.42 4.03 -10.17
N GLU A 430 15.51 3.45 -8.97
CA GLU A 430 15.27 4.18 -7.71
C GLU A 430 16.48 5.07 -7.40
N LEU A 431 16.41 6.34 -7.82
CA LEU A 431 17.52 7.29 -7.77
C LEU A 431 17.39 8.32 -6.62
N CYS A 432 16.29 8.28 -5.86
CA CYS A 432 15.98 9.29 -4.84
C CYS A 432 16.99 9.36 -3.68
N TRP A 433 17.77 8.29 -3.46
CA TRP A 433 18.77 8.21 -2.40
C TRP A 433 20.22 8.10 -2.91
N GLN A 434 20.43 8.25 -4.21
CA GLN A 434 21.72 7.99 -4.87
C GLN A 434 22.87 8.82 -4.29
N ALA A 435 22.64 10.10 -4.01
CA ALA A 435 23.65 10.97 -3.40
C ALA A 435 24.12 10.46 -2.03
N GLU A 436 23.19 9.97 -1.20
CA GLU A 436 23.51 9.46 0.12
C GLU A 436 24.29 8.14 0.05
N LEU A 437 24.00 7.29 -0.95
CA LEU A 437 24.77 6.06 -1.17
C LEU A 437 26.25 6.35 -1.46
N PHE A 438 26.53 7.36 -2.31
CA PHE A 438 27.90 7.79 -2.56
C PHE A 438 28.55 8.41 -1.32
N ARG A 439 27.80 9.23 -0.56
CA ARG A 439 28.31 9.79 0.70
C ARG A 439 28.70 8.69 1.69
N LEU A 440 27.82 7.73 1.95
CA LEU A 440 28.09 6.63 2.88
C LEU A 440 29.23 5.73 2.40
N LYS A 441 29.36 5.50 1.09
CA LYS A 441 30.53 4.82 0.50
C LYS A 441 31.82 5.53 0.87
N GLY A 442 31.87 6.85 0.72
CA GLY A 442 33.02 7.66 1.08
C GLY A 442 33.38 7.56 2.56
N GLU A 443 32.39 7.63 3.46
CA GLU A 443 32.60 7.48 4.90
C GLU A 443 33.14 6.08 5.27
N LEU A 444 32.59 5.01 4.68
CA LEU A 444 33.07 3.64 4.86
C LEU A 444 34.52 3.46 4.39
N LEU A 445 34.87 4.03 3.23
CA LEU A 445 36.23 3.99 2.68
C LEU A 445 37.22 4.74 3.58
N LEU A 446 36.86 5.93 4.09
CA LEU A 446 37.70 6.66 5.05
C LEU A 446 37.90 5.90 6.35
N ALA A 447 36.86 5.18 6.82
CA ALA A 447 36.97 4.39 8.03
C ALA A 447 37.84 3.13 7.84
N GLN A 448 38.00 2.65 6.60
CA GLN A 448 38.73 1.43 6.28
C GLN A 448 40.25 1.63 6.24
N SER A 449 40.73 2.71 5.61
CA SER A 449 42.16 2.98 5.47
C SER A 449 42.43 4.43 5.08
N ASP A 450 43.52 5.00 5.63
CA ASP A 450 44.02 6.31 5.21
C ASP A 450 44.48 6.33 3.74
N GLN A 451 44.78 5.17 3.15
CA GLN A 451 45.11 5.06 1.72
C GLN A 451 43.91 5.33 0.81
N SER A 452 42.69 5.26 1.35
CA SER A 452 41.44 5.44 0.60
C SER A 452 40.94 6.89 0.60
N ILE A 453 41.70 7.86 1.13
CA ILE A 453 41.31 9.27 1.20
C ILE A 453 40.90 9.83 -0.16
N GLY A 454 41.68 9.56 -1.22
CA GLY A 454 41.35 10.05 -2.57
C GLY A 454 40.06 9.46 -3.12
N ALA A 455 39.81 8.16 -2.89
CA ALA A 455 38.58 7.50 -3.32
C ALA A 455 37.34 8.02 -2.56
N ALA A 456 37.50 8.32 -1.27
CA ALA A 456 36.44 8.92 -0.48
C ALA A 456 36.12 10.37 -0.89
N GLU A 457 37.15 11.19 -1.17
CA GLU A 457 36.98 12.54 -1.69
C GLU A 457 36.22 12.54 -3.03
N GLN A 458 36.51 11.57 -3.90
CA GLN A 458 35.78 11.36 -5.14
C GLN A 458 34.31 10.98 -4.87
N CYS A 459 34.04 10.07 -3.92
CA CYS A 459 32.68 9.69 -3.55
C CYS A 459 31.87 10.89 -3.02
N PHE A 460 32.47 11.75 -2.19
CA PHE A 460 31.79 12.95 -1.70
C PHE A 460 31.54 13.99 -2.81
N SER A 461 32.47 14.15 -3.75
CA SER A 461 32.29 15.02 -4.92
C SER A 461 31.14 14.55 -5.82
N GLU A 462 31.05 13.23 -6.04
CA GLU A 462 29.95 12.61 -6.79
C GLU A 462 28.61 12.81 -6.05
N ALA A 463 28.57 12.57 -4.74
CA ALA A 463 27.38 12.81 -3.91
C ALA A 463 26.88 14.26 -4.00
N LEU A 464 27.79 15.24 -3.93
CA LEU A 464 27.45 16.66 -4.10
C LEU A 464 26.88 16.95 -5.49
N THR A 465 27.51 16.43 -6.54
CA THR A 465 27.08 16.65 -7.93
C THR A 465 25.68 16.07 -8.17
N ILE A 466 25.43 14.84 -7.70
CA ILE A 466 24.12 14.19 -7.81
C ILE A 466 23.06 14.97 -7.03
N ALA A 467 23.35 15.33 -5.77
CA ALA A 467 22.40 16.09 -4.95
C ALA A 467 22.08 17.46 -5.56
N GLN A 468 23.07 18.13 -6.15
CA GLN A 468 22.87 19.41 -6.86
C GLN A 468 21.99 19.26 -8.09
N ASN A 469 22.24 18.24 -8.91
CA ASN A 469 21.45 17.93 -10.11
C ASN A 469 20.00 17.57 -9.78
N GLN A 470 19.76 16.87 -8.67
CA GLN A 470 18.42 16.54 -8.18
C GLN A 470 17.76 17.67 -7.38
N HIS A 471 18.49 18.75 -7.07
CA HIS A 471 18.10 19.79 -6.10
C HIS A 471 17.80 19.26 -4.68
N ALA A 472 18.43 18.14 -4.29
CA ALA A 472 18.26 17.46 -3.01
C ALA A 472 19.06 18.14 -1.88
N LYS A 473 18.58 19.29 -1.39
CA LYS A 473 19.31 20.15 -0.45
C LYS A 473 19.74 19.46 0.84
N MET A 474 18.91 18.60 1.42
CA MET A 474 19.30 17.88 2.64
C MET A 474 20.40 16.85 2.39
N LEU A 475 20.39 16.18 1.23
CA LEU A 475 21.45 15.24 0.84
C LEU A 475 22.74 15.99 0.46
N GLU A 476 22.61 17.15 -0.20
CA GLU A 476 23.71 18.06 -0.50
C GLU A 476 24.41 18.52 0.79
N LEU A 477 23.63 18.88 1.83
CA LEU A 477 24.15 19.28 3.13
C LEU A 477 24.97 18.16 3.79
N ARG A 478 24.42 16.94 3.84
CA ARG A 478 25.12 15.79 4.42
C ARG A 478 26.43 15.52 3.70
N ALA A 479 26.42 15.53 2.36
CA ALA A 479 27.64 15.34 1.57
C ALA A 479 28.66 16.47 1.79
N ALA A 480 28.20 17.72 1.88
CA ALA A 480 29.05 18.88 2.17
C ALA A 480 29.70 18.79 3.55
N VAL A 481 28.98 18.31 4.56
CA VAL A 481 29.52 18.07 5.92
C VAL A 481 30.63 17.03 5.89
N SER A 482 30.41 15.88 5.24
CA SER A 482 31.41 14.83 5.06
C SER A 482 32.66 15.34 4.33
N MET A 483 32.46 16.07 3.23
CA MET A 483 33.55 16.70 2.47
C MET A 483 34.33 17.72 3.31
N ALA A 484 33.63 18.60 4.04
CA ALA A 484 34.25 19.63 4.87
C ALA A 484 35.08 19.04 6.01
N LYS A 485 34.60 17.97 6.65
CA LYS A 485 35.37 17.22 7.67
C LYS A 485 36.66 16.64 7.09
N LEU A 486 36.61 16.09 5.87
CA LEU A 486 37.79 15.56 5.18
C LEU A 486 38.79 16.66 4.81
N LEU A 487 38.33 17.73 4.16
CA LEU A 487 39.17 18.85 3.75
C LEU A 487 39.85 19.54 4.94
N ARG A 488 39.16 19.64 6.08
CA ARG A 488 39.77 20.12 7.33
C ARG A 488 40.96 19.26 7.77
N LYS A 489 40.83 17.93 7.72
CA LYS A 489 41.94 17.01 8.05
C LYS A 489 43.12 17.16 7.09
N GLN A 490 42.87 17.56 5.84
CA GLN A 490 43.88 17.86 4.84
C GLN A 490 44.45 19.30 4.95
N GLY A 491 44.03 20.11 5.93
CA GLY A 491 44.47 21.50 6.09
C GLY A 491 43.83 22.50 5.13
N LYS A 492 42.78 22.12 4.39
CA LYS A 492 42.08 22.96 3.40
C LYS A 492 40.83 23.64 4.00
N SER A 493 40.98 24.30 5.15
CA SER A 493 39.86 24.84 5.94
C SER A 493 39.02 25.91 5.20
N ASP A 494 39.65 26.77 4.40
CA ASP A 494 38.92 27.81 3.65
C ASP A 494 38.03 27.23 2.55
N THR A 495 38.54 26.22 1.82
CA THR A 495 37.77 25.48 0.81
C THR A 495 36.60 24.74 1.48
N ALA A 496 36.86 24.07 2.62
CA ALA A 496 35.84 23.38 3.40
C ALA A 496 34.71 24.32 3.84
N ARG A 497 35.08 25.52 4.33
CA ARG A 497 34.13 26.56 4.76
C ARG A 497 33.29 27.05 3.58
N GLY A 498 33.93 27.34 2.45
CA GLY A 498 33.25 27.81 1.24
C GLY A 498 32.18 26.83 0.75
N ILE A 499 32.52 25.54 0.68
CA ILE A 499 31.57 24.48 0.27
C ILE A 499 30.40 24.41 1.25
N LEU A 500 30.67 24.19 2.55
CA LEU A 500 29.60 23.95 3.53
C LEU A 500 28.71 25.17 3.74
N ALA A 501 29.27 26.38 3.83
CA ALA A 501 28.50 27.61 4.01
C ALA A 501 27.56 27.87 2.82
N SER A 502 28.00 27.55 1.60
CA SER A 502 27.19 27.74 0.38
C SER A 502 25.96 26.84 0.30
N VAL A 503 25.95 25.72 1.03
CA VAL A 503 24.82 24.80 1.09
C VAL A 503 23.94 25.13 2.30
N HIS A 504 24.55 25.35 3.46
CA HIS A 504 23.84 25.65 4.71
C HIS A 504 22.92 26.88 4.57
N CYS A 505 23.36 27.94 3.87
CA CYS A 505 22.56 29.16 3.69
C CYS A 505 21.32 28.98 2.77
N LYS A 506 21.22 27.87 2.03
CA LYS A 506 20.12 27.61 1.08
C LYS A 506 18.98 26.80 1.71
N ILE A 507 19.12 26.35 2.96
CA ILE A 507 18.10 25.53 3.63
C ILE A 507 17.25 26.42 4.51
N SER A 508 15.95 26.34 4.28
CA SER A 508 14.94 27.14 4.98
C SER A 508 14.36 26.29 6.11
N GLY A 509 14.55 26.71 7.36
CA GLY A 509 13.85 26.08 8.49
C GLY A 509 14.25 26.68 9.83
N GLN A 510 13.27 26.85 10.72
CA GLN A 510 13.51 27.37 12.08
C GLN A 510 13.50 26.30 13.18
N GLY A 511 13.46 25.01 12.82
CA GLY A 511 13.40 23.88 13.75
C GLY A 511 14.76 23.24 14.08
N PRO A 512 14.89 22.53 15.22
CA PRO A 512 16.08 21.78 15.56
C PRO A 512 16.20 20.53 14.67
N ASN A 513 16.84 20.68 13.51
CA ASN A 513 17.20 19.58 12.62
C ASN A 513 18.64 19.10 12.93
N PRO A 514 18.86 17.81 13.26
CA PRO A 514 20.18 17.29 13.59
C PRO A 514 21.25 17.52 12.50
N ASP A 515 20.88 17.45 11.21
CA ASP A 515 21.82 17.68 10.12
C ASP A 515 22.25 19.15 10.04
N LEU A 516 21.34 20.10 10.33
CA LEU A 516 21.67 21.53 10.39
C LEU A 516 22.55 21.86 11.59
N ILE A 517 22.26 21.27 12.75
CA ILE A 517 23.09 21.43 13.96
C ILE A 517 24.50 20.88 13.71
N GLU A 518 24.61 19.72 13.08
CA GLU A 518 25.90 19.12 12.71
C GLU A 518 26.67 20.01 11.72
N ALA A 519 26.01 20.55 10.71
CA ALA A 519 26.61 21.47 9.75
C ALA A 519 27.12 22.75 10.41
N GLN A 520 26.31 23.36 11.28
CA GLN A 520 26.68 24.55 12.03
C GLN A 520 27.90 24.30 12.93
N HIS A 521 27.93 23.16 13.64
CA HIS A 521 29.06 22.78 14.46
C HIS A 521 30.37 22.61 13.66
N VAL A 522 30.29 22.01 12.45
CA VAL A 522 31.46 21.88 11.58
C VAL A 522 31.92 23.24 11.06
N LEU A 523 31.01 24.15 10.72
CA LEU A 523 31.35 25.53 10.33
C LEU A 523 32.08 26.27 11.46
N GLU A 524 31.62 26.14 12.71
CA GLU A 524 32.27 26.73 13.87
C GLU A 524 33.69 26.20 14.05
N GLN A 525 33.89 24.89 13.93
CA GLN A 525 35.22 24.28 14.02
C GLN A 525 36.17 24.73 12.89
N LEU A 526 35.64 25.08 11.71
CA LEU A 526 36.42 25.62 10.59
C LEU A 526 36.80 27.10 10.80
N ASN A 527 36.07 27.84 11.63
CA ASN A 527 36.38 29.24 11.94
C ASN A 527 37.43 29.40 13.04
N VAL A 528 37.59 28.39 13.91
CA VAL A 528 38.61 28.39 14.98
C VAL A 528 39.98 27.92 14.46
N ALA A 529 40.02 27.23 13.31
CA ALA A 529 41.23 26.65 12.73
C ALA A 529 41.92 27.54 11.66
N SER A 530 41.46 28.77 11.49
CA SER A 530 42.06 29.83 10.66
C SER A 530 42.61 30.93 11.54
#